data_AF-A0A954UUE8-F1
#
_entry.id   AF-A0A954UUE8-F1
#
_cell.length_a   1.000
_cell.length_b   1.000
_cell.length_c   1.000
_cell.angle_alpha   90.00
_cell.angle_beta   90.00
_cell.angle_gamma   90.00
#
_symmetry.space_group_name_H-M   'P 1'
#
loop_
_entity.id
_entity.type
_entity.pdbx_description
1 polymer ?
#
loop_
_entity_poly.entity_id
_entity_poly.type
_entity_poly.pdbx_seq_one_letter_code
_entity_poly.pdbx_strand_id
1 'polypeptide(L)'
;MPPRHRLPQSFVTLAHPMSELLHQCMTKATIAEGDQRKYGPNWVASRRGSLKIFDDRLECGDWRIDYTEIKDAVLFSFRSFFLRIPGYILTVEAKDRTYHFGLNGWGQFWKGSLPFAARRENGKLGFTWFSIIMRVIFFGYISYLLWQWFTNR
;
A
#
# COMPACT_ATOMS: atom_id res chain seq x y z
N MET A 1 29.02 20.92 -61.26
CA MET A 1 30.16 21.02 -60.32
C MET A 1 30.46 22.50 -60.13
N PRO A 2 30.66 23.05 -58.91
CA PRO A 2 31.24 22.46 -57.69
C PRO A 2 30.31 22.50 -56.44
N PRO A 3 30.76 22.07 -55.23
CA PRO A 3 29.93 21.49 -54.15
C PRO A 3 29.82 22.34 -52.86
N ARG A 4 28.87 21.98 -51.97
CA ARG A 4 28.79 22.18 -50.49
C ARG A 4 27.30 22.25 -50.10
N HIS A 5 26.76 21.69 -49.01
CA HIS A 5 27.29 21.26 -47.73
C HIS A 5 26.37 20.14 -47.21
N ARG A 6 26.95 19.05 -46.71
CA ARG A 6 26.28 18.10 -45.83
C ARG A 6 26.52 18.61 -44.41
N LEU A 7 25.49 18.94 -43.63
CA LEU A 7 25.54 18.79 -42.17
C LEU A 7 24.16 18.41 -41.61
N PRO A 8 24.14 17.57 -40.56
CA PRO A 8 22.95 16.93 -40.03
C PRO A 8 22.30 17.81 -38.96
N GLN A 9 20.99 17.70 -38.78
CA GLN A 9 20.36 18.06 -37.52
C GLN A 9 19.63 16.84 -36.98
N SER A 10 20.42 16.03 -36.27
CA SER A 10 19.94 15.21 -35.17
C SER A 10 19.19 16.10 -34.20
N PHE A 11 17.86 16.14 -34.33
CA PHE A 11 17.00 16.47 -33.21
C PHE A 11 17.08 15.32 -32.22
N VAL A 12 18.08 15.36 -31.34
CA VAL A 12 18.02 14.67 -30.07
C VAL A 12 16.95 15.41 -29.26
N THR A 13 15.70 14.99 -29.45
CA THR A 13 14.66 15.26 -28.46
C THR A 13 15.17 14.69 -27.16
N LEU A 14 15.55 15.55 -26.23
CA LEU A 14 15.75 15.19 -24.83
C LEU A 14 14.39 14.75 -24.29
N ALA A 15 14.03 13.49 -24.59
CA ALA A 15 13.02 12.79 -23.83
C ALA A 15 13.51 12.83 -22.39
N HIS A 16 12.84 13.64 -21.55
CA HIS A 16 12.74 13.28 -20.15
C HIS A 16 12.33 11.80 -20.15
N PRO A 17 13.05 10.90 -19.45
CA PRO A 17 12.61 9.52 -19.40
C PRO A 17 11.18 9.55 -18.87
N MET A 18 10.23 9.18 -19.74
CA MET A 18 8.85 8.99 -19.32
C MET A 18 8.90 7.82 -18.36
N SER A 19 8.98 8.13 -17.07
CA SER A 19 8.96 7.15 -15.99
C SER A 19 7.87 6.12 -16.27
N GLU A 20 8.26 4.86 -16.41
CA GLU A 20 7.33 3.81 -16.79
C GLU A 20 6.45 3.43 -15.59
N LEU A 21 5.13 3.41 -15.80
CA LEU A 21 4.21 2.94 -14.76
C LEU A 21 4.30 1.42 -14.65
N LEU A 22 4.97 0.92 -13.62
CA LEU A 22 5.17 -0.51 -13.36
C LEU A 22 3.92 -1.17 -12.78
N HIS A 23 3.23 -0.49 -11.87
CA HIS A 23 2.04 -1.05 -11.23
C HIS A 23 1.10 0.02 -10.69
N GLN A 24 -0.21 -0.27 -10.74
CA GLN A 24 -1.24 0.56 -10.15
C GLN A 24 -2.23 -0.31 -9.36
N CYS A 25 -2.51 0.08 -8.12
CA CYS A 25 -3.50 -0.60 -7.28
C CYS A 25 -4.24 0.36 -6.36
N MET A 26 -5.42 -0.07 -5.89
CA MET A 26 -6.14 0.63 -4.83
C MET A 26 -5.49 0.34 -3.48
N THR A 27 -5.24 1.37 -2.70
CA THR A 27 -4.58 1.29 -1.41
C THR A 27 -5.31 2.11 -0.36
N LYS A 28 -5.17 1.70 0.90
CA LYS A 28 -5.38 2.60 2.04
C LYS A 28 -4.04 3.16 2.46
N ALA A 29 -3.92 4.48 2.53
CA ALA A 29 -2.67 5.14 2.84
C ALA A 29 -2.82 5.99 4.10
N THR A 30 -1.78 6.00 4.94
CA THR A 30 -1.70 6.89 6.11
C THR A 30 -0.28 7.37 6.30
N ILE A 31 -0.13 8.55 6.88
CA ILE A 31 1.14 9.04 7.43
C ILE A 31 1.07 8.80 8.92
N ALA A 32 2.11 8.23 9.50
CA ALA A 32 2.23 8.07 10.94
C ALA A 32 3.70 8.09 11.33
N GLU A 33 4.01 8.61 12.52
CA GLU A 33 5.34 8.44 13.09
C GLU A 33 5.47 7.03 13.68
N GLY A 34 6.59 6.37 13.40
CA GLY A 34 6.92 5.04 13.91
C GLY A 34 6.21 3.87 13.23
N ASP A 35 6.31 2.69 13.84
CA ASP A 35 5.76 1.45 13.30
C ASP A 35 4.29 1.25 13.72
N GLN A 36 3.35 1.67 12.88
CA GLN A 36 1.92 1.40 13.05
C GLN A 36 1.42 0.17 12.25
N ARG A 37 2.31 -0.75 11.84
CA ARG A 37 1.96 -1.92 11.00
C ARG A 37 0.98 -2.89 11.69
N LYS A 38 1.05 -3.04 13.01
CA LYS A 38 0.25 -4.02 13.76
C LYS A 38 -1.04 -3.46 14.32
N TYR A 39 -0.98 -2.27 14.93
CA TYR A 39 -2.11 -1.59 15.56
C TYR A 39 -1.91 -0.09 15.45
N GLY A 40 -2.76 0.58 14.69
CA GLY A 40 -2.71 2.03 14.56
C GLY A 40 -4.13 2.59 14.46
N PRO A 41 -4.58 3.45 15.40
CA PRO A 41 -5.87 4.14 15.25
C PRO A 41 -5.92 4.97 13.96
N ASN A 42 -4.76 5.35 13.43
CA ASN A 42 -4.62 6.11 12.19
C ASN A 42 -5.11 5.36 10.94
N TRP A 43 -5.25 4.03 10.98
CA TRP A 43 -5.89 3.29 9.90
C TRP A 43 -7.38 3.61 9.76
N VAL A 44 -8.03 4.08 10.82
CA VAL A 44 -9.43 4.56 10.76
C VAL A 44 -9.49 5.87 9.97
N ALA A 45 -8.51 6.76 10.15
CA ALA A 45 -8.36 8.00 9.40
C ALA A 45 -7.59 7.84 8.07
N SER A 46 -7.27 6.60 7.67
CA SER A 46 -6.52 6.36 6.44
C SER A 46 -7.32 6.79 5.20
N ARG A 47 -6.64 7.47 4.29
CA ARG A 47 -7.23 7.84 3.00
C ARG A 47 -7.24 6.64 2.07
N ARG A 48 -8.26 6.55 1.21
CA ARG A 48 -8.32 5.55 0.13
C ARG A 48 -7.88 6.24 -1.16
N GLY A 49 -6.92 5.66 -1.86
CA GLY A 49 -6.40 6.22 -3.10
C GLY A 49 -5.83 5.14 -4.01
N SER A 50 -5.41 5.55 -5.21
CA SER A 50 -4.64 4.68 -6.10
C SER A 50 -3.16 4.88 -5.82
N LEU A 51 -2.45 3.82 -5.45
CA LEU A 51 -0.99 3.77 -5.44
C LEU A 51 -0.52 3.45 -6.85
N LYS A 52 0.36 4.28 -7.39
CA LYS A 52 1.07 4.11 -8.65
C LYS A 52 2.55 3.95 -8.34
N ILE A 53 3.16 2.95 -8.95
CA ILE A 53 4.57 2.60 -8.76
C ILE A 53 5.23 2.81 -10.11
N PHE A 54 6.19 3.71 -10.14
CA PHE A 54 7.02 4.00 -11.30
C PHE A 54 8.39 3.34 -11.12
N ASP A 55 9.23 3.44 -12.14
CA ASP A 55 10.64 3.03 -12.10
C ASP A 55 11.52 3.92 -11.21
N ASP A 56 11.10 5.17 -10.97
CA ASP A 56 11.86 6.18 -10.21
C ASP A 56 11.19 6.63 -8.91
N ARG A 57 9.86 6.47 -8.78
CA ARG A 57 9.08 7.01 -7.67
C ARG A 57 7.79 6.25 -7.34
N LEU A 58 7.22 6.59 -6.19
CA LEU A 58 5.87 6.20 -5.78
C LEU A 58 4.96 7.41 -5.80
N GLU A 59 3.75 7.23 -6.33
CA GLU A 59 2.70 8.24 -6.27
C GLU A 59 1.43 7.67 -5.64
N CYS A 60 0.83 8.43 -4.75
CA CYS A 60 -0.50 8.12 -4.21
C CYS A 60 -1.23 9.44 -4.05
N GLY A 61 -2.33 9.68 -4.78
CA GLY A 61 -3.02 10.99 -4.75
C GLY A 61 -2.03 12.16 -4.91
N ASP A 62 -1.99 13.06 -3.92
CA ASP A 62 -1.07 14.22 -3.89
C ASP A 62 0.32 13.91 -3.31
N TRP A 63 0.62 12.66 -2.96
CA TRP A 63 1.93 12.26 -2.44
C TRP A 63 2.78 11.75 -3.59
N ARG A 64 3.97 12.32 -3.69
CA ARG A 64 5.05 11.88 -4.56
C ARG A 64 6.27 11.60 -3.69
N ILE A 65 6.83 10.40 -3.82
CA ILE A 65 7.96 9.92 -3.01
C ILE A 65 8.98 9.34 -3.98
N ASP A 66 10.06 10.06 -4.21
CA ASP A 66 11.13 9.59 -5.11
C ASP A 66 11.99 8.55 -4.38
N TYR A 67 12.50 7.53 -5.11
CA TYR A 67 13.26 6.44 -4.50
C TYR A 67 14.56 6.89 -3.81
N THR A 68 15.11 8.02 -4.22
CA THR A 68 16.28 8.65 -3.61
C THR A 68 16.01 9.22 -2.22
N GLU A 69 14.74 9.52 -1.89
CA GLU A 69 14.33 10.06 -0.59
C GLU A 69 13.96 8.97 0.42
N ILE A 70 13.85 7.72 -0.04
CA ILE A 70 13.51 6.56 0.78
C ILE A 70 14.75 6.15 1.58
N LYS A 71 14.67 6.24 2.91
CA LYS A 71 15.71 5.76 3.83
C LYS A 71 15.58 4.27 4.09
N ASP A 72 14.35 3.81 4.32
CA ASP A 72 14.04 2.41 4.54
C ASP A 72 12.65 2.10 3.99
N ALA A 73 12.48 0.90 3.46
CA ALA A 73 11.19 0.41 3.02
C ALA A 73 11.00 -1.01 3.52
N VAL A 74 9.84 -1.27 4.11
CA VAL A 74 9.48 -2.59 4.61
C VAL A 74 8.14 -3.03 4.05
N LEU A 75 8.14 -4.15 3.34
CA LEU A 75 6.95 -4.85 2.90
C LEU A 75 6.57 -5.91 3.93
N PHE A 76 5.58 -5.59 4.76
CA PHE A 76 5.03 -6.49 5.76
C PHE A 76 3.88 -7.31 5.19
N SER A 77 4.06 -8.62 5.07
CA SER A 77 3.06 -9.58 4.64
C SER A 77 2.31 -10.11 5.86
N PHE A 78 0.98 -10.08 5.78
CA PHE A 78 0.12 -10.63 6.81
C PHE A 78 -0.98 -11.51 6.21
N ARG A 79 -1.48 -12.44 7.03
CA ARG A 79 -2.62 -13.28 6.67
C ARG A 79 -3.80 -12.93 7.56
N SER A 80 -4.92 -12.55 6.94
CA SER A 80 -6.15 -12.27 7.68
C SER A 80 -6.66 -13.54 8.36
N PHE A 81 -7.00 -13.46 9.65
CA PHE A 81 -7.44 -14.62 10.44
C PHE A 81 -8.72 -15.26 9.90
N PHE A 82 -9.73 -14.45 9.56
CA PHE A 82 -11.05 -14.95 9.16
C PHE A 82 -11.12 -15.46 7.72
N LEU A 83 -10.56 -14.72 6.76
CA LEU A 83 -10.71 -15.04 5.33
C LEU A 83 -9.48 -15.72 4.73
N ARG A 84 -8.39 -15.88 5.51
CA ARG A 84 -7.14 -16.49 5.07
C ARG A 84 -6.51 -15.79 3.84
N ILE A 85 -7.01 -14.61 3.47
CA ILE A 85 -6.56 -13.77 2.36
C ILE A 85 -5.21 -13.13 2.73
N PRO A 86 -4.20 -13.20 1.84
CA PRO A 86 -2.96 -12.47 2.01
C PRO A 86 -3.22 -10.97 1.88
N GLY A 87 -2.62 -10.18 2.75
CA GLY A 87 -2.54 -8.73 2.64
C GLY A 87 -1.10 -8.28 2.81
N TYR A 88 -0.78 -7.11 2.26
CA TYR A 88 0.54 -6.51 2.43
C TYR A 88 0.40 -5.11 3.00
N ILE A 89 1.38 -4.68 3.79
CA ILE A 89 1.55 -3.30 4.22
C ILE A 89 2.93 -2.87 3.77
N LEU A 90 2.99 -1.95 2.81
CA LEU A 90 4.24 -1.30 2.45
C LEU A 90 4.44 -0.09 3.35
N THR A 91 5.48 -0.12 4.17
CA THR A 91 5.92 1.02 4.97
C THR A 91 7.13 1.63 4.29
N VAL A 92 7.07 2.92 4.01
CA VAL A 92 8.13 3.69 3.36
C VAL A 92 8.52 4.82 4.31
N GLU A 93 9.73 4.75 4.85
CA GLU A 93 10.31 5.81 5.65
C GLU A 93 11.07 6.76 4.72
N ALA A 94 10.47 7.93 4.46
CA ALA A 94 11.12 9.00 3.72
C ALA A 94 11.82 9.97 4.68
N LYS A 95 12.54 10.95 4.14
CA LYS A 95 13.31 11.92 4.94
C LYS A 95 12.49 12.59 6.05
N ASP A 96 11.26 13.00 5.73
CA ASP A 96 10.41 13.83 6.60
C ASP A 96 9.28 13.06 7.29
N ARG A 97 8.86 11.91 6.74
CA ARG A 97 7.64 11.22 7.18
C ARG A 97 7.64 9.75 6.77
N THR A 98 6.95 8.95 7.57
CA THR A 98 6.72 7.53 7.28
C THR A 98 5.33 7.33 6.72
N TYR A 99 5.29 6.71 5.54
CA TYR A 99 4.08 6.39 4.81
C TYR A 99 3.76 4.91 4.97
N HIS A 100 2.51 4.59 5.29
CA HIS A 100 2.02 3.22 5.31
C HIS A 100 0.95 3.05 4.24
N PHE A 101 1.13 2.05 3.39
CA PHE A 101 0.22 1.68 2.32
C PHE A 101 -0.30 0.27 2.55
N GLY A 102 -1.61 0.14 2.77
CA GLY A 102 -2.34 -1.11 2.93
C GLY A 102 -2.77 -1.64 1.56
N LEU A 103 -2.18 -2.76 1.18
CA LEU A 103 -2.23 -3.33 -0.15
C LEU A 103 -2.99 -4.64 -0.14
N ASN A 104 -3.74 -4.89 -1.21
CA ASN A 104 -4.44 -6.14 -1.42
C ASN A 104 -3.45 -7.23 -1.89
N GLY A 105 -3.50 -8.43 -1.30
CA GLY A 105 -2.54 -9.49 -1.61
C GLY A 105 -2.86 -10.33 -2.85
N TRP A 106 -3.76 -9.87 -3.71
CA TRP A 106 -4.20 -10.57 -4.91
C TRP A 106 -3.23 -10.41 -6.10
N GLY A 107 -2.29 -9.47 -6.06
CA GLY A 107 -1.30 -9.25 -7.11
C GLY A 107 0.00 -10.05 -6.93
N GLN A 108 0.55 -10.58 -8.03
CA GLN A 108 1.90 -11.19 -8.05
C GLN A 108 3.02 -10.14 -7.89
N PHE A 109 2.75 -8.89 -8.23
CA PHE A 109 3.70 -7.77 -8.15
C PHE A 109 4.39 -7.71 -6.76
N TRP A 110 3.61 -7.82 -5.69
CA TRP A 110 4.13 -7.75 -4.32
C TRP A 110 4.96 -8.96 -3.89
N LYS A 111 4.90 -10.07 -4.63
CA LYS A 111 5.72 -11.26 -4.37
C LYS A 111 7.07 -11.22 -5.11
N GLY A 112 7.16 -10.44 -6.19
CA GLY A 112 8.35 -10.34 -7.04
C GLY A 112 9.41 -9.36 -6.50
N SER A 113 10.40 -9.05 -7.33
CA SER A 113 11.37 -7.97 -7.03
C SER A 113 10.68 -6.62 -7.12
N LEU A 114 10.82 -5.78 -6.09
CA LEU A 114 10.40 -4.39 -6.13
C LEU A 114 11.50 -3.53 -6.76
N PRO A 115 11.15 -2.41 -7.42
CA PRO A 115 12.14 -1.52 -8.06
C PRO A 115 13.01 -0.74 -7.06
N PHE A 116 12.71 -0.81 -5.76
CA PHE A 116 13.47 -0.22 -4.67
C PHE A 116 13.86 -1.27 -3.63
N ALA A 117 14.93 -1.00 -2.87
CA ALA A 117 15.38 -1.87 -1.79
C ALA A 117 14.33 -1.91 -0.67
N ALA A 118 13.61 -3.02 -0.58
CA ALA A 118 12.57 -3.24 0.42
C ALA A 118 12.85 -4.50 1.23
N ARG A 119 12.87 -4.36 2.55
CA ARG A 119 12.93 -5.51 3.46
C ARG A 119 11.57 -6.20 3.50
N ARG A 120 11.57 -7.52 3.52
CA ARG A 120 10.34 -8.32 3.59
C ARG A 120 10.19 -8.89 4.97
N GLU A 121 9.06 -8.59 5.61
CA GLU A 121 8.71 -9.12 6.92
C GLU A 121 7.39 -9.89 6.82
N ASN A 122 7.24 -10.94 7.63
CA ASN A 122 6.01 -11.70 7.73
C ASN A 122 5.48 -11.62 9.16
N GLY A 123 4.17 -11.47 9.30
CA GLY A 123 3.54 -11.54 10.61
C GLY A 123 2.04 -11.72 10.57
N LYS A 124 1.40 -11.55 11.72
CA LYS A 124 -0.05 -11.62 11.87
C LYS A 124 -0.54 -10.24 12.28
N LEU A 125 -1.59 -9.75 11.62
CA LEU A 125 -2.41 -8.68 12.18
C LEU A 125 -3.18 -9.28 13.35
N GLY A 126 -2.98 -8.74 14.54
CA GLY A 126 -3.85 -9.09 15.66
C GLY A 126 -5.07 -8.18 15.70
N PHE A 127 -5.98 -8.52 16.60
CA PHE A 127 -7.16 -7.70 16.87
C PHE A 127 -6.92 -6.85 18.12
N THR A 128 -7.41 -5.62 18.09
CA THR A 128 -7.51 -4.83 19.32
C THR A 128 -8.58 -5.44 20.22
N TRP A 129 -8.39 -5.38 21.55
CA TRP A 129 -9.38 -5.87 22.52
C TRP A 129 -10.77 -5.24 22.32
N PHE A 130 -10.81 -3.96 21.98
CA PHE A 130 -12.03 -3.26 21.60
C PHE A 130 -12.79 -3.98 20.47
N SER A 131 -12.07 -4.39 19.43
CA SER A 131 -12.63 -5.10 18.28
C SER A 131 -13.14 -6.49 18.66
N ILE A 132 -12.55 -7.14 19.66
CA ILE A 132 -13.02 -8.44 20.19
C ILE A 132 -14.33 -8.23 20.95
N ILE A 133 -14.38 -7.26 21.88
CA ILE A 133 -15.57 -6.96 22.70
C ILE A 133 -16.77 -6.64 21.82
N MET A 134 -16.61 -5.76 20.82
CA MET A 134 -17.70 -5.40 19.90
C MET A 134 -18.24 -6.60 19.13
N ARG A 135 -17.39 -7.54 18.72
CA ARG A 135 -17.83 -8.78 18.07
C ARG A 135 -18.62 -9.66 19.03
N VAL A 136 -18.17 -9.81 20.28
CA VAL A 136 -18.89 -10.60 21.30
C VAL A 136 -20.27 -10.02 21.56
N ILE A 137 -20.39 -8.70 21.71
CA ILE A 137 -21.68 -8.02 21.88
C ILE A 137 -22.56 -8.25 20.66
N PHE A 138 -22.02 -8.07 19.45
CA PHE A 138 -22.77 -8.24 18.21
C PHE A 138 -23.29 -9.67 18.05
N PHE A 139 -22.44 -10.68 18.27
CA PHE A 139 -22.87 -12.08 18.21
C PHE A 139 -23.85 -12.43 19.32
N GLY A 140 -23.65 -11.93 20.55
CA GLY A 140 -24.59 -12.11 21.65
C GLY A 140 -25.97 -11.51 21.35
N TYR A 141 -26.01 -10.33 20.72
CA TYR A 141 -27.27 -9.69 20.31
C TYR A 141 -27.97 -10.46 19.19
N ILE A 142 -27.22 -10.93 18.18
CA ILE A 142 -27.78 -11.80 17.13
C ILE A 142 -28.36 -13.08 17.74
N SER A 143 -27.64 -13.74 18.65
CA SER A 143 -28.12 -14.93 19.34
C SER A 143 -29.39 -14.65 20.15
N TYR A 144 -29.47 -13.50 20.81
CA TYR A 144 -30.67 -13.07 21.54
C TYR A 144 -31.88 -12.86 20.61
N LEU A 145 -31.69 -12.17 19.48
CA LEU A 145 -32.76 -11.96 18.49
C LEU A 145 -33.25 -13.28 17.89
N LEU A 146 -32.33 -14.19 17.57
CA LEU A 146 -32.67 -15.53 17.08
C LEU A 146 -33.44 -16.32 18.14
N TRP A 147 -33.00 -16.28 19.40
CA TRP A 147 -33.71 -16.91 20.51
C TRP A 147 -35.13 -16.36 20.65
N GLN A 148 -35.31 -15.04 20.66
CA GLN A 148 -36.63 -14.41 20.71
C GLN A 148 -37.51 -14.82 19.53
N TRP A 149 -36.96 -14.88 18.32
CA TRP A 149 -37.71 -15.30 17.13
C TRP A 149 -38.17 -16.76 17.21
N PHE A 150 -37.35 -17.65 17.75
CA PHE A 150 -37.73 -19.05 17.99
C PHE A 150 -38.73 -19.22 19.13
N THR A 151 -38.70 -18.35 20.14
CA THR A 151 -39.56 -18.48 21.33
C THR A 151 -40.91 -17.77 21.16
N ASN A 152 -40.98 -16.71 20.34
CA ASN A 152 -42.23 -16.00 20.00
C ASN A 152 -42.93 -16.58 18.74
N ARG A 153 -42.46 -17.72 18.24
CA ARG A 153 -43.15 -18.57 17.27
C ARG A 153 -43.77 -19.75 17.98
#